data_AF-A0A6G7XBQ3-F1
#
_entry.id   AF-A0A6G7XBQ3-F1
#
_cell.length_a   1.000
_cell.length_b   1.000
_cell.length_c   1.000
_cell.angle_alpha   90.00
_cell.angle_beta   90.00
_cell.angle_gamma   90.00
#
_symmetry.space_group_name_H-M   'P 1'
#
loop_
_entity.id
_entity.type
_entity.pdbx_description
1 polymer ?
#
loop_
_entity_poly.entity_id
_entity_poly.type
_entity_poly.pdbx_seq_one_letter_code
_entity_poly.pdbx_strand_id
1 'polypeptide(L)'
;MTESIDASTNELVEEVQQERKDFDLLDRLVNRPKRDPQIVTLYMNEELGTKLGYVREEKNALGVPMGYSKSGLVGELHDEESKDEESRDGERIKALQEKIRETAAEIKRDSLTVTLQWIPPIAEELLQKESLEAVGLKSLPVPDNKLEEYQKEWFARALVSTLVSIMDNSTGARKDKLRLEEAASLRNYAPKEQQRQLDRALNALLNRAAISEEALDSADF
;
A
#
# COMPACT_ATOMS: atom_id res chain seq x y z
N MET A 1 37.08 -45.41 -23.72
CA MET A 1 35.99 -44.81 -22.92
C MET A 1 36.06 -43.29 -23.06
N THR A 2 35.93 -42.79 -24.29
CA THR A 2 36.08 -41.35 -24.60
C THR A 2 34.99 -40.90 -25.59
N GLU A 3 34.44 -41.83 -26.38
CA GLU A 3 33.39 -41.52 -27.36
C GLU A 3 32.00 -41.22 -26.76
N SER A 4 31.73 -41.53 -25.49
CA SER A 4 30.40 -41.26 -24.89
C SER A 4 30.28 -39.88 -24.23
N ILE A 5 31.38 -39.14 -24.05
CA ILE A 5 31.36 -37.80 -23.44
C ILE A 5 31.10 -36.74 -24.52
N ASP A 6 31.70 -36.92 -25.71
CA ASP A 6 31.59 -35.98 -26.84
C ASP A 6 30.18 -35.94 -27.45
N ALA A 7 29.45 -37.06 -27.46
CA ALA A 7 28.06 -37.10 -27.93
C ALA A 7 27.11 -36.32 -26.99
N SER A 8 27.27 -36.51 -25.68
CA SER A 8 26.46 -35.82 -24.66
C SER A 8 26.73 -34.31 -24.59
N THR A 9 27.97 -33.88 -24.88
CA THR A 9 28.28 -32.44 -24.95
C THR A 9 27.74 -31.79 -26.22
N ASN A 10 27.74 -32.48 -27.36
CA ASN A 10 27.17 -31.95 -28.60
C ASN A 10 25.64 -31.85 -28.53
N GLU A 11 24.97 -32.83 -27.92
CA GLU A 11 23.51 -32.78 -27.66
C GLU A 11 23.15 -31.60 -26.74
N LEU A 12 23.89 -31.38 -25.65
CA LEU A 12 23.68 -30.22 -24.75
C LEU A 12 23.93 -28.87 -25.45
N VAL A 13 24.91 -28.81 -26.34
CA VAL A 13 25.20 -27.58 -27.10
C VAL A 13 24.10 -27.30 -28.13
N GLU A 14 23.56 -28.32 -28.77
CA GLU A 14 22.42 -28.17 -29.69
C GLU A 14 21.15 -27.76 -28.93
N GLU A 15 20.86 -28.36 -27.78
CA GLU A 15 19.70 -28.02 -26.95
C GLU A 15 19.76 -26.58 -26.43
N VAL A 16 20.92 -26.13 -25.90
CA VAL A 16 21.13 -24.74 -25.47
C VAL A 16 21.04 -23.75 -26.64
N GLN A 17 21.46 -24.15 -27.85
CA GLN A 17 21.30 -23.31 -29.04
C GLN A 17 19.86 -23.25 -29.55
N GLN A 18 19.10 -24.34 -29.39
CA GLN A 18 17.68 -24.41 -29.70
C GLN A 18 16.88 -23.50 -28.74
N GLU A 19 17.12 -23.61 -27.44
CA GLU A 19 16.49 -22.75 -26.43
C GLU A 19 16.81 -21.27 -26.64
N ARG A 20 18.01 -20.94 -27.12
CA ARG A 20 18.39 -19.56 -27.47
C ARG A 20 17.66 -19.04 -28.72
N LYS A 21 17.31 -19.91 -29.67
CA LYS A 21 16.53 -19.52 -30.87
C LYS A 21 15.05 -19.31 -30.54
N ASP A 22 14.53 -20.05 -29.57
CA ASP A 22 13.13 -19.96 -29.11
C ASP A 22 12.95 -18.93 -27.98
N PHE A 23 14.03 -18.31 -27.49
CA PHE A 23 13.99 -17.25 -26.50
C PHE A 23 13.55 -15.91 -27.11
N ASP A 24 12.23 -15.72 -27.23
CA ASP A 24 11.67 -14.40 -27.50
C ASP A 24 11.49 -13.61 -26.19
N LEU A 25 12.46 -12.75 -25.91
CA LEU A 25 12.45 -11.85 -24.75
C LEU A 25 11.20 -10.94 -24.75
N LEU A 26 10.73 -10.51 -25.92
CA LEU A 26 9.56 -9.63 -26.04
C LEU A 26 8.29 -10.40 -25.71
N ASP A 27 8.12 -11.63 -26.23
CA ASP A 27 6.96 -12.45 -25.92
C ASP A 27 6.88 -12.81 -24.42
N ARG A 28 8.03 -13.14 -23.79
CA ARG A 28 8.10 -13.33 -22.33
C ARG A 28 7.80 -12.06 -21.53
N LEU A 29 8.21 -10.88 -22.00
CA LEU A 29 7.92 -9.60 -21.36
C LEU A 29 6.45 -9.18 -21.51
N VAL A 30 5.84 -9.45 -22.67
CA VAL A 30 4.45 -9.12 -22.98
C VAL A 30 3.48 -9.99 -22.20
N ASN A 31 3.80 -11.29 -22.05
CA ASN A 31 2.97 -12.25 -21.35
C ASN A 31 3.26 -12.36 -19.84
N ARG A 32 4.20 -11.56 -19.31
CA ARG A 32 4.46 -11.54 -17.88
C ARG A 32 3.23 -10.97 -17.15
N PRO A 33 2.75 -11.61 -16.06
CA PRO A 33 1.72 -11.01 -15.23
C PRO A 33 2.21 -9.63 -14.76
N LYS A 34 1.54 -8.57 -15.23
CA LYS A 34 1.82 -7.21 -14.78
C LYS A 34 1.57 -7.21 -13.28
N ARG A 35 2.59 -6.84 -12.49
CA ARG A 35 2.42 -6.78 -11.04
C ARG A 35 1.32 -5.77 -10.74
N ASP A 36 0.27 -6.22 -10.06
CA ASP A 36 -0.87 -5.38 -9.75
C ASP A 36 -0.42 -4.19 -8.89
N PRO A 37 -0.65 -2.95 -9.36
CA PRO A 37 -0.35 -1.78 -8.57
C PRO A 37 -1.25 -1.75 -7.33
N GLN A 38 -0.69 -1.35 -6.20
CA GLN A 38 -1.47 -1.10 -5.00
C GLN A 38 -1.92 0.35 -4.99
N ILE A 39 -3.24 0.56 -4.97
CA ILE A 39 -3.85 1.89 -4.96
C ILE A 39 -4.30 2.21 -3.54
N VAL A 40 -3.81 3.32 -3.00
CA VAL A 40 -4.16 3.84 -1.67
C VAL A 40 -4.81 5.20 -1.86
N THR A 41 -5.96 5.43 -1.22
CA THR A 41 -6.60 6.75 -1.19
C THR A 41 -6.42 7.33 0.21
N LEU A 42 -5.76 8.48 0.29
CA LEU A 42 -5.48 9.21 1.53
C LEU A 42 -6.49 10.34 1.68
N TYR A 43 -7.24 10.31 2.76
CA TYR A 43 -8.20 11.36 3.10
C TYR A 43 -7.52 12.42 3.96
N MET A 44 -7.26 13.60 3.38
CA MET A 44 -6.41 14.61 4.02
C MET A 44 -7.18 15.56 4.95
N ASN A 45 -8.50 15.66 4.79
CA ASN A 45 -9.34 16.60 5.53
C ASN A 45 -9.91 15.94 6.82
N GLU A 46 -9.26 16.17 7.95
CA GLU A 46 -9.67 15.63 9.27
C GLU A 46 -11.02 16.21 9.75
N GLU A 47 -11.32 17.47 9.41
CA GLU A 47 -12.56 18.14 9.81
C GLU A 47 -13.76 17.48 9.13
N LEU A 48 -13.68 17.27 7.81
CA LEU A 48 -14.73 16.55 7.08
C LEU A 48 -14.83 15.10 7.53
N GLY A 49 -13.70 14.42 7.77
CA GLY A 49 -13.69 13.06 8.32
C GLY A 49 -14.40 12.96 9.66
N THR A 50 -14.17 13.92 10.55
CA THR A 50 -14.83 14.01 11.86
C THR A 50 -16.32 14.32 11.74
N LYS A 51 -16.69 15.21 10.81
CA LYS A 51 -18.09 15.56 10.51
C LYS A 51 -18.86 14.35 9.96
N LEU A 52 -18.28 13.61 9.03
CA LEU A 52 -18.85 12.36 8.53
C LEU A 52 -19.03 11.37 9.69
N GLY A 53 -17.98 11.22 10.49
CA GLY A 53 -17.98 10.36 11.66
C GLY A 53 -18.00 8.88 11.32
N TYR A 54 -18.42 8.06 12.28
CA TYR A 54 -18.36 6.61 12.15
C TYR A 54 -19.33 5.91 13.10
N VAL A 55 -19.57 4.63 12.83
CA VAL A 55 -20.10 3.67 13.79
C VAL A 55 -19.13 2.51 13.86
N ARG A 56 -18.62 2.23 15.06
CA ARG A 56 -17.62 1.18 15.30
C ARG A 56 -18.07 0.30 16.45
N GLU A 57 -18.14 -1.01 16.21
CA GLU A 57 -18.36 -1.99 17.25
C GLU A 57 -17.18 -1.99 18.24
N GLU A 58 -17.47 -1.76 19.51
CA GLU A 58 -16.50 -1.86 20.59
C GLU A 58 -16.42 -3.31 21.06
N LYS A 59 -15.21 -3.85 21.15
CA LYS A 59 -14.95 -5.21 21.61
C LYS A 59 -14.08 -5.18 22.85
N ASN A 60 -14.37 -6.07 23.81
CA ASN A 60 -13.51 -6.26 24.97
C ASN A 60 -12.20 -7.00 24.59
N ALA A 61 -11.31 -7.22 25.56
CA ALA A 61 -10.04 -7.92 25.37
C ALA A 61 -10.19 -9.36 24.84
N LEU A 62 -11.38 -9.96 24.97
CA LEU A 62 -11.70 -11.30 24.49
C LEU A 62 -12.41 -11.28 23.11
N GLY A 63 -12.55 -10.11 22.49
CA GLY A 63 -13.21 -9.95 21.19
C GLY A 63 -14.75 -9.96 21.26
N VAL A 64 -15.34 -9.91 22.46
CA VAL A 64 -16.81 -9.91 22.64
C VAL A 64 -17.36 -8.49 22.45
N PRO A 65 -18.48 -8.31 21.72
CA PRO A 65 -19.11 -6.99 21.53
C PRO A 65 -19.57 -6.40 22.87
N MET A 66 -19.23 -5.14 23.13
CA MET A 66 -19.72 -4.38 24.29
C MET A 66 -20.63 -3.21 23.92
N GLY A 67 -20.75 -2.90 22.63
CA GLY A 67 -21.58 -1.81 22.16
C GLY A 67 -21.02 -1.17 20.90
N TYR A 68 -21.43 0.06 20.65
CA TYR A 68 -20.99 0.84 19.50
C TYR A 68 -20.50 2.21 19.93
N SER A 69 -19.31 2.58 19.46
CA SER A 69 -18.83 3.94 19.43
C SER A 69 -19.42 4.62 18.20
N LYS A 70 -20.13 5.73 18.39
CA LYS A 70 -20.82 6.48 17.33
C LYS A 70 -20.36 7.92 17.35
N SER A 71 -20.15 8.50 16.17
CA SER A 71 -19.73 9.89 16.02
C SER A 71 -20.22 10.45 14.68
N GLY A 72 -20.35 11.78 14.61
CA GLY A 72 -20.71 12.55 13.42
C GLY A 72 -22.06 12.16 12.80
N LEU A 73 -22.22 12.51 11.52
CA LEU A 73 -23.46 12.30 10.77
C LEU A 73 -23.85 10.81 10.68
N VAL A 74 -22.87 9.91 10.52
CA VAL A 74 -23.12 8.47 10.45
C VAL A 74 -23.61 7.93 11.79
N GLY A 75 -23.08 8.43 12.91
CA GLY A 75 -23.56 8.11 14.25
C GLY A 75 -25.00 8.60 14.47
N GLU A 76 -25.30 9.84 14.10
CA GLU A 76 -26.65 10.40 14.18
C GLU A 76 -27.67 9.61 13.35
N LEU A 77 -27.29 9.20 12.13
CA LEU A 77 -28.14 8.36 11.28
C LEU A 77 -28.43 7.02 11.97
N HIS A 78 -27.41 6.38 12.53
CA HIS A 78 -27.59 5.11 13.24
C HIS A 78 -28.52 5.27 14.45
N ASP A 79 -28.39 6.35 15.23
CA ASP A 79 -29.27 6.60 16.37
C ASP A 79 -30.72 6.81 15.92
N GLU A 80 -30.94 7.54 14.83
CA GLU A 80 -32.28 7.76 14.27
C GLU A 80 -32.90 6.46 13.73
N GLU A 81 -32.12 5.63 13.03
CA GLU A 81 -32.56 4.34 12.52
C GLU A 81 -32.80 3.30 13.64
N SER A 82 -32.15 3.46 14.80
CA SER A 82 -32.30 2.54 15.94
C SER A 82 -33.55 2.80 16.79
N LYS A 83 -34.25 3.93 16.58
CA LYS A 83 -35.49 4.24 17.29
C LYS A 83 -36.63 3.29 16.91
N ASP A 84 -37.66 3.22 17.75
CA ASP A 84 -38.90 2.48 17.45
C ASP A 84 -39.68 3.15 16.31
N GLU A 85 -40.43 2.38 15.52
CA GLU A 85 -41.13 2.87 14.29
C GLU A 85 -41.99 4.12 14.53
N GLU A 86 -42.65 4.23 15.68
CA GLU A 86 -43.51 5.38 16.02
C GLU A 86 -42.72 6.69 16.25
N SER A 87 -41.42 6.58 16.54
CA SER A 87 -40.53 7.70 16.88
C SER A 87 -39.44 7.96 15.85
N ARG A 88 -39.39 7.16 14.77
CA ARG A 88 -38.49 7.36 13.64
C ARG A 88 -38.98 8.49 12.76
N ASP A 89 -38.12 9.47 12.54
CA ASP A 89 -38.37 10.53 11.57
C ASP A 89 -37.76 10.17 10.21
N GLY A 90 -38.61 9.67 9.30
CA GLY A 90 -38.21 9.28 7.96
C GLY A 90 -37.70 10.44 7.08
N GLU A 91 -38.14 11.67 7.32
CA GLU A 91 -37.63 12.85 6.62
C GLU A 91 -36.22 13.20 7.11
N ARG A 92 -36.00 13.12 8.42
CA ARG A 92 -34.67 13.32 9.02
C ARG A 92 -33.67 12.26 8.57
N ILE A 93 -34.06 10.99 8.50
CA ILE A 93 -33.20 9.91 7.99
C ILE A 93 -32.75 10.22 6.55
N LYS A 94 -33.68 10.60 5.68
CA LYS A 94 -33.34 10.97 4.28
C LYS A 94 -32.40 12.17 4.23
N ALA A 95 -32.67 13.21 5.03
CA ALA A 95 -31.81 14.39 5.08
C ALA A 95 -30.39 14.06 5.61
N LEU A 96 -30.26 13.16 6.58
CA LEU A 96 -28.97 12.69 7.08
C LEU A 96 -28.23 11.86 6.02
N GLN A 97 -28.91 10.96 5.33
CA GLN A 97 -28.33 10.17 4.23
C GLN A 97 -27.80 11.06 3.10
N GLU A 98 -28.53 12.12 2.73
CA GLU A 98 -28.10 13.08 1.73
C GLU A 98 -26.86 13.87 2.19
N LYS A 99 -26.87 14.39 3.43
CA LYS A 99 -25.70 15.07 4.01
C LYS A 99 -24.47 14.17 4.10
N ILE A 100 -24.65 12.90 4.46
CA ILE A 100 -23.58 11.90 4.49
C ILE A 100 -23.02 11.70 3.09
N ARG A 101 -23.88 11.57 2.08
CA ARG A 101 -23.46 11.39 0.68
C ARG A 101 -22.68 12.60 0.16
N GLU A 102 -23.17 13.81 0.43
CA GLU A 102 -22.49 15.06 0.07
C GLU A 102 -21.12 15.15 0.76
N THR A 103 -21.08 14.95 2.07
CA THR A 103 -19.84 15.02 2.85
C THR A 103 -18.84 13.94 2.41
N ALA A 104 -19.30 12.72 2.13
CA ALA A 104 -18.44 11.65 1.62
C ALA A 104 -17.91 11.95 0.20
N ALA A 105 -18.72 12.58 -0.65
CA ALA A 105 -18.27 13.02 -1.97
C ALA A 105 -17.23 14.14 -1.87
N GLU A 106 -17.39 15.07 -0.93
CA GLU A 106 -16.42 16.13 -0.64
C GLU A 106 -15.10 15.55 -0.12
N ILE A 107 -15.15 14.63 0.86
CA ILE A 107 -13.97 13.91 1.36
C ILE A 107 -13.24 13.17 0.24
N LYS A 108 -13.98 12.50 -0.64
CA LYS A 108 -13.40 11.80 -1.78
C LYS A 108 -12.76 12.76 -2.77
N ARG A 109 -13.37 13.92 -3.01
CA ARG A 109 -12.80 14.97 -3.86
C ARG A 109 -11.51 15.52 -3.26
N ASP A 110 -11.46 15.76 -1.96
CA ASP A 110 -10.29 16.29 -1.25
C ASP A 110 -9.25 15.22 -0.87
N SER A 111 -9.26 14.08 -1.55
CA SER A 111 -8.35 12.97 -1.26
C SER A 111 -7.17 12.90 -2.24
N LEU A 112 -6.09 12.26 -1.81
CA LEU A 112 -4.95 11.93 -2.65
C LEU A 112 -4.97 10.45 -3.01
N THR A 113 -4.94 10.12 -4.29
CA THR A 113 -4.78 8.73 -4.74
C THR A 113 -3.31 8.45 -5.05
N VAL A 114 -2.71 7.59 -4.24
CA VAL A 114 -1.32 7.12 -4.36
C VAL A 114 -1.33 5.74 -5.01
N THR A 115 -0.65 5.61 -6.13
CA THR A 115 -0.45 4.33 -6.83
C THR A 115 0.97 3.88 -6.59
N LEU A 116 1.11 2.68 -6.01
CA LEU A 116 2.38 2.08 -5.65
C LEU A 116 2.60 0.81 -6.46
N GLN A 117 3.86 0.50 -6.72
CA GLN A 117 4.29 -0.72 -7.39
C GLN A 117 5.43 -1.36 -6.61
N TRP A 118 5.44 -2.68 -6.66
CA TRP A 118 6.50 -3.51 -6.09
C TRP A 118 7.87 -3.18 -6.71
N ILE A 119 8.92 -3.26 -5.89
CA ILE A 119 10.32 -3.16 -6.30
C ILE A 119 11.09 -4.46 -5.99
N PRO A 120 12.13 -4.81 -6.75
CA PRO A 120 12.98 -5.97 -6.48
C PRO A 120 13.64 -5.98 -5.10
N PRO A 121 13.89 -7.16 -4.49
CA PRO A 121 14.63 -7.26 -3.24
C PRO A 121 16.00 -6.59 -3.29
N ILE A 122 16.71 -6.69 -4.43
CA ILE A 122 17.99 -5.99 -4.60
C ILE A 122 17.84 -4.46 -4.55
N ALA A 123 16.72 -3.92 -5.03
CA ALA A 123 16.43 -2.49 -4.91
C ALA A 123 16.08 -2.14 -3.45
N GLU A 124 15.33 -3.00 -2.77
CA GLU A 124 15.03 -2.85 -1.34
C GLU A 124 16.30 -2.83 -0.47
N GLU A 125 17.23 -3.75 -0.69
CA GLU A 125 18.53 -3.78 0.00
C GLU A 125 19.36 -2.53 -0.25
N LEU A 126 19.36 -2.01 -1.49
CA LEU A 126 20.06 -0.77 -1.83
C LEU A 126 19.44 0.41 -1.07
N LEU A 127 18.11 0.52 -1.06
CA LEU A 127 17.43 1.56 -0.29
C LEU A 127 17.74 1.45 1.20
N GLN A 128 17.92 0.22 1.72
CA GLN A 128 18.19 0.00 3.14
C GLN A 128 19.59 0.51 3.49
N LYS A 129 20.57 0.18 2.64
CA LYS A 129 21.95 0.68 2.77
C LYS A 129 21.99 2.21 2.69
N GLU A 130 21.33 2.79 1.69
CA GLU A 130 21.26 4.26 1.55
C GLU A 130 20.57 4.94 2.75
N SER A 131 19.53 4.31 3.31
CA SER A 131 18.83 4.82 4.49
C SER A 131 19.72 4.77 5.73
N LEU A 132 20.51 3.71 5.90
CA LEU A 132 21.49 3.59 6.98
C LEU A 132 22.59 4.64 6.84
N GLU A 133 23.14 4.81 5.63
CA GLU A 133 24.18 5.79 5.34
C GLU A 133 23.72 7.22 5.63
N ALA A 134 22.49 7.56 5.22
CA ALA A 134 21.88 8.87 5.45
C ALA A 134 21.78 9.24 6.94
N VAL A 135 21.55 8.25 7.83
CA VAL A 135 21.53 8.46 9.29
C VAL A 135 22.89 8.18 9.96
N GLY A 136 23.95 8.02 9.18
CA GLY A 136 25.31 7.79 9.65
C GLY A 136 25.52 6.43 10.34
N LEU A 137 24.86 5.39 9.83
CA LEU A 137 25.00 4.00 10.25
C LEU A 137 25.58 3.15 9.10
N LYS A 138 26.26 2.06 9.45
CA LYS A 138 26.89 1.15 8.46
C LYS A 138 26.12 -0.15 8.25
N SER A 139 25.36 -0.59 9.24
CA SER A 139 24.62 -1.84 9.21
C SER A 139 23.53 -1.85 10.29
N LEU A 140 22.63 -2.83 10.18
CA LEU A 140 21.73 -3.22 11.26
C LEU A 140 22.50 -3.92 12.40
N PRO A 141 21.94 -4.01 13.62
CA PRO A 141 20.69 -3.40 14.08
C PRO A 141 20.81 -1.88 14.32
N VAL A 142 19.71 -1.15 14.11
CA VAL A 142 19.66 0.31 14.35
C VAL A 142 19.54 0.59 15.85
N PRO A 143 20.42 1.42 16.43
CA PRO A 143 20.30 1.84 17.83
C PRO A 143 18.99 2.60 18.12
N ASP A 144 18.41 2.42 19.31
CA ASP A 144 17.11 3.01 19.69
C ASP A 144 17.06 4.53 19.49
N ASN A 145 18.15 5.23 19.78
CA ASN A 145 18.24 6.69 19.63
C ASN A 145 18.23 7.18 18.18
N LYS A 146 18.43 6.29 17.19
CA LYS A 146 18.40 6.58 15.76
C LYS A 146 17.27 5.87 15.02
N LEU A 147 16.49 5.04 15.72
CA LEU A 147 15.46 4.20 15.10
C LEU A 147 14.39 5.03 14.39
N GLU A 148 13.91 6.11 15.02
CA GLU A 148 12.88 6.97 14.43
C GLU A 148 13.39 7.69 13.17
N GLU A 149 14.63 8.19 13.21
CA GLU A 149 15.27 8.88 12.08
C GLU A 149 15.46 7.92 10.90
N TYR A 150 15.98 6.72 11.18
CA TYR A 150 16.11 5.66 10.18
C TYR A 150 14.76 5.28 9.58
N GLN A 151 13.71 5.10 10.39
CA GLN A 151 12.37 4.77 9.90
C GLN A 151 11.77 5.87 9.03
N LYS A 152 12.06 7.14 9.31
CA LYS A 152 11.64 8.28 8.47
C LYS A 152 12.33 8.26 7.12
N GLU A 153 13.64 8.06 7.12
CA GLU A 153 14.45 8.02 5.90
C GLU A 153 14.09 6.81 5.03
N TRP A 154 14.00 5.63 5.65
CA TRP A 154 13.59 4.38 5.01
C TRP A 154 12.23 4.54 4.33
N PHE A 155 11.24 5.06 5.06
CA PHE A 155 9.91 5.29 4.52
C PHE A 155 9.95 6.22 3.31
N ALA A 156 10.64 7.36 3.40
CA ALA A 156 10.70 8.34 2.31
C ALA A 156 11.32 7.72 1.04
N ARG A 157 12.43 6.99 1.20
CA ARG A 157 13.13 6.31 0.10
C ARG A 157 12.31 5.18 -0.52
N ALA A 158 11.69 4.36 0.31
CA ALA A 158 10.82 3.28 -0.15
C ALA A 158 9.59 3.84 -0.88
N LEU A 159 8.97 4.90 -0.35
CA LEU A 159 7.84 5.56 -1.01
C LEU A 159 8.24 6.13 -2.37
N VAL A 160 9.36 6.87 -2.46
CA VAL A 160 9.84 7.41 -3.75
C VAL A 160 10.08 6.31 -4.78
N SER A 161 10.62 5.17 -4.35
CA SER A 161 11.02 4.07 -5.24
C SER A 161 9.85 3.19 -5.69
N THR A 162 8.83 3.07 -4.85
CA THR A 162 7.61 2.29 -5.16
C THR A 162 6.54 3.14 -5.84
N LEU A 163 6.66 4.47 -5.81
CA LEU A 163 5.65 5.35 -6.37
C LEU A 163 5.57 5.25 -7.89
N VAL A 164 4.35 5.00 -8.39
CA VAL A 164 3.99 5.13 -9.81
C VAL A 164 3.39 6.49 -10.08
N SER A 165 2.45 6.92 -9.23
CA SER A 165 1.81 8.23 -9.36
C SER A 165 1.05 8.65 -8.11
N ILE A 166 1.00 9.95 -7.87
CA ILE A 166 0.06 10.59 -6.93
C ILE A 166 -0.88 11.47 -7.75
N MET A 167 -2.18 11.32 -7.51
CA MET A 167 -3.23 12.12 -8.09
C MET A 167 -3.95 12.89 -6.99
N ASP A 168 -4.04 14.20 -7.14
CA ASP A 168 -4.93 15.04 -6.35
C ASP A 168 -6.32 14.98 -6.96
N ASN A 169 -7.28 14.40 -6.24
CA ASN A 169 -8.64 14.20 -6.75
C ASN A 169 -9.44 15.50 -6.82
N SER A 170 -8.97 16.58 -6.18
CA SER A 170 -9.68 17.87 -6.16
C SER A 170 -9.40 18.67 -7.44
N THR A 171 -8.17 18.59 -7.94
CA THR A 171 -7.67 19.30 -9.11
C THR A 171 -7.49 18.40 -10.34
N GLY A 172 -7.40 17.08 -10.14
CA GLY A 172 -7.01 16.11 -11.17
C GLY A 172 -5.51 16.15 -11.49
N ALA A 173 -4.72 16.94 -10.77
CA ALA A 173 -3.28 17.03 -11.00
C ALA A 173 -2.60 15.70 -10.65
N ARG A 174 -1.73 15.23 -11.56
CA ARG A 174 -1.00 13.98 -11.40
C ARG A 174 0.50 14.23 -11.38
N LYS A 175 1.20 13.56 -10.48
CA LYS A 175 2.66 13.57 -10.36
C LYS A 175 3.18 12.14 -10.32
N ASP A 176 4.08 11.80 -11.24
CA ASP A 176 4.61 10.43 -11.34
C ASP A 176 5.87 10.20 -10.48
N LYS A 177 6.44 11.27 -9.91
CA LYS A 177 7.66 11.21 -9.10
C LYS A 177 7.58 12.15 -7.92
N LEU A 178 8.04 11.69 -6.76
CA LEU A 178 8.26 12.53 -5.59
C LEU A 178 9.76 12.75 -5.38
N ARG A 179 10.11 13.93 -4.87
CA ARG A 179 11.41 14.16 -4.23
C ARG A 179 11.38 13.55 -2.83
N LEU A 180 12.54 13.20 -2.29
CA LEU A 180 12.65 12.65 -0.92
C LEU A 180 12.01 13.55 0.13
N GLU A 181 12.23 14.86 0.04
CA GLU A 181 11.63 15.86 0.94
C GLU A 181 10.09 15.88 0.90
N GLU A 182 9.53 15.66 -0.29
CA GLU A 182 8.07 15.62 -0.49
C GLU A 182 7.49 14.31 0.05
N ALA A 183 8.19 13.19 -0.13
CA ALA A 183 7.82 11.90 0.46
C ALA A 183 7.87 11.94 2.00
N ALA A 184 8.90 12.58 2.57
CA ALA A 184 8.99 12.81 4.01
C ALA A 184 7.87 13.74 4.51
N SER A 185 7.53 14.77 3.73
CA SER A 185 6.44 15.69 4.04
C SER A 185 5.07 15.02 3.98
N LEU A 186 4.83 14.12 3.01
CA LEU A 186 3.57 13.37 2.94
C LEU A 186 3.29 12.62 4.24
N ARG A 187 4.33 12.03 4.85
CA ARG A 187 4.21 11.39 6.15
C ARG A 187 3.85 12.37 7.26
N ASN A 188 4.29 13.62 7.21
CA ASN A 188 4.00 14.59 8.27
C ASN A 188 2.62 15.27 8.12
N TYR A 189 2.12 15.42 6.90
CA TYR A 189 0.86 16.13 6.62
C TYR A 189 -0.36 15.21 6.50
N ALA A 190 -0.18 13.92 6.22
CA ALA A 190 -1.30 12.98 6.22
C ALA A 190 -1.80 12.72 7.64
N PRO A 191 -3.11 12.55 7.87
CA PRO A 191 -3.62 12.11 9.17
C PRO A 191 -3.01 10.77 9.59
N LYS A 192 -2.82 10.55 10.89
CA LYS A 192 -2.07 9.39 11.42
C LYS A 192 -2.62 8.04 10.96
N GLU A 193 -3.94 7.92 10.84
CA GLU A 193 -4.63 6.73 10.34
C GLU A 193 -4.32 6.49 8.85
N GLN A 194 -4.24 7.56 8.06
CA GLN A 194 -3.90 7.51 6.64
C GLN A 194 -2.42 7.19 6.43
N GLN A 195 -1.54 7.71 7.28
CA GLN A 195 -0.12 7.31 7.31
C GLN A 195 0.01 5.80 7.54
N ARG A 196 -0.70 5.26 8.56
CA ARG A 196 -0.68 3.81 8.84
C ARG A 196 -1.20 2.98 7.67
N GLN A 197 -2.19 3.47 6.94
CA GLN A 197 -2.69 2.80 5.74
C GLN A 197 -1.62 2.78 4.63
N LEU A 198 -0.94 3.91 4.41
CA LEU A 198 0.15 4.01 3.45
C LEU A 198 1.33 3.12 3.85
N ASP A 199 1.72 3.12 5.13
CA ASP A 199 2.78 2.25 5.68
C ASP A 199 2.45 0.77 5.46
N ARG A 200 1.21 0.36 5.72
CA ARG A 200 0.76 -1.02 5.49
C ARG A 200 0.82 -1.40 4.02
N ALA A 201 0.40 -0.50 3.13
CA ALA A 201 0.48 -0.74 1.69
C ALA A 201 1.92 -0.87 1.22
N LEU A 202 2.79 0.04 1.66
CA LEU A 202 4.21 0.02 1.34
C LEU A 202 4.88 -1.26 1.84
N ASN A 203 4.66 -1.62 3.11
CA ASN A 203 5.19 -2.84 3.69
C ASN A 203 4.62 -4.10 3.01
N ALA A 204 3.35 -4.11 2.62
CA ALA A 204 2.76 -5.22 1.90
C ALA A 204 3.42 -5.41 0.52
N LEU A 205 3.80 -4.33 -0.16
CA LEU A 205 4.56 -4.41 -1.39
C LEU A 205 5.97 -4.94 -1.16
N LEU A 206 6.73 -4.34 -0.23
CA LEU A 206 8.11 -4.75 0.03
C LEU A 206 8.19 -6.23 0.44
N ASN A 207 7.30 -6.66 1.34
CA ASN A 207 7.26 -8.05 1.80
C ASN A 207 6.54 -9.02 0.84
N ARG A 208 5.97 -8.55 -0.28
CA ARG A 208 5.28 -9.43 -1.25
C ARG A 208 6.24 -10.43 -1.88
N ALA A 209 7.53 -10.08 -1.97
CA ALA A 209 8.58 -10.95 -2.50
C ALA A 209 8.79 -12.19 -1.61
N ALA A 210 8.83 -12.00 -0.29
CA ALA A 210 9.03 -13.08 0.67
C ALA A 210 7.95 -14.17 0.52
N ILE A 211 6.68 -13.78 0.33
CA ILE A 211 5.57 -14.73 0.17
C ILE A 211 5.64 -15.46 -1.19
N SER A 212 6.05 -14.78 -2.26
CA SER A 212 6.15 -15.41 -3.58
C SER A 212 7.37 -16.30 -3.75
N GLU A 213 8.50 -15.96 -3.12
CA GLU A 213 9.71 -16.77 -3.11
C GLU A 213 9.53 -17.99 -2.20
N GLU A 214 8.97 -17.81 -1.00
CA GLU A 214 8.67 -18.93 -0.11
C GLU A 214 7.61 -19.88 -0.72
N ALA A 215 6.66 -19.38 -1.52
CA ALA A 215 5.72 -20.21 -2.29
C ALA A 215 6.36 -20.95 -3.48
N LEU A 216 7.47 -20.46 -4.03
CA LEU A 216 8.23 -21.14 -5.09
C LEU A 216 9.23 -22.13 -4.50
N ASP A 217 9.88 -21.80 -3.39
CA ASP A 217 10.83 -22.67 -2.68
C ASP A 217 10.12 -23.79 -1.89
N SER A 218 8.86 -23.60 -1.47
CA SER A 218 8.01 -24.64 -0.87
C SER A 218 7.17 -25.43 -1.88
N ALA A 219 7.21 -25.05 -3.16
CA ALA A 219 6.66 -25.86 -4.22
C ALA A 219 7.68 -26.96 -4.57
N ASP A 220 7.61 -28.08 -3.83
CA ASP A 220 8.22 -29.34 -4.25
C ASP A 220 7.65 -29.72 -5.64
N PHE A 221 8.40 -29.42 -6.70
CA PHE A 221 8.21 -29.96 -8.05
C PHE A 221 9.20 -31.09 -8.30
#